data_AF-A0A2X1KH20-F1
#
_entry.id   AF-A0A2X1KH20-F1
#
_cell.length_a   1.000
_cell.length_b   1.000
_cell.length_c   1.000
_cell.angle_alpha   90.00
_cell.angle_beta   90.00
_cell.angle_gamma   90.00
#
_symmetry.space_group_name_H-M   'P 1'
#
loop_
_entity.id
_entity.type
_entity.pdbx_description
1 polymer ?
#
loop_
_entity_poly.entity_id
_entity_poly.type
_entity_poly.pdbx_seq_one_letter_code
_entity_poly.pdbx_strand_id
1 'polypeptide(L)'
;MVEVVYGRSLYAGAAHGPSPTAGEVLIMLGGPNPAEVRAGLDAMVAHIENGAAFQWANDAENTAFLAHVVSRTGSYLSSTAGITLGDPMAYLVAPPLEATYGIDAALKSADVQLATYVPPPSETNYSAAFFNR
;
A
#
# COMPACT_ATOMS: atom_id res chain seq x y z
N MET A 1 9.37 -18.49 2.94
CA MET A 1 9.86 -18.24 1.57
C MET A 1 8.67 -18.20 0.64
N VAL A 2 8.13 -17.00 0.42
CA VAL A 2 7.01 -16.76 -0.49
C VAL A 2 7.27 -15.51 -1.30
N GLU A 3 6.60 -15.39 -2.44
CA GLU A 3 6.56 -14.18 -3.26
C GLU A 3 5.12 -13.85 -3.66
N VAL A 4 4.85 -12.57 -3.94
CA VAL A 4 3.55 -12.14 -4.46
C VAL A 4 3.55 -12.41 -5.97
N VAL A 5 2.74 -13.37 -6.41
CA VAL A 5 2.59 -13.70 -7.83
C VAL A 5 1.52 -12.84 -8.52
N TYR A 6 0.60 -12.28 -7.73
CA TYR A 6 -0.41 -11.35 -8.20
C TYR A 6 -0.92 -10.48 -7.05
N GLY A 7 -1.15 -9.20 -7.36
CA GLY A 7 -1.81 -8.27 -6.47
C GLY A 7 -2.54 -7.22 -7.29
N ARG A 8 -3.86 -7.11 -7.15
CA ARG A 8 -4.65 -6.03 -7.76
C ARG A 8 -5.81 -5.60 -6.87
N SER A 9 -6.15 -4.33 -6.99
CA SER A 9 -7.30 -3.72 -6.35
C SER A 9 -8.56 -3.81 -7.22
N LEU A 10 -9.72 -3.61 -6.60
CA LEU A 10 -11.02 -3.55 -7.26
C LEU A 10 -11.41 -2.09 -7.54
N TYR A 11 -12.10 -1.89 -8.67
CA TYR A 11 -12.62 -0.58 -9.03
C TYR A 11 -13.64 -0.08 -8.00
N ALA A 12 -13.52 1.20 -7.62
CA ALA A 12 -14.37 1.91 -6.67
C ALA A 12 -14.29 1.48 -5.19
N GLY A 13 -13.32 0.63 -4.83
CA GLY A 13 -13.01 0.29 -3.44
C GLY A 13 -14.07 -0.56 -2.73
N ALA A 14 -13.83 -0.88 -1.46
CA ALA A 14 -14.57 -1.90 -0.73
C ALA A 14 -16.04 -1.54 -0.50
N ALA A 15 -16.35 -0.24 -0.38
CA ALA A 15 -17.71 0.27 -0.25
C ALA A 15 -18.60 -0.02 -1.48
N HIS A 16 -17.99 -0.31 -2.64
CA HIS A 16 -18.68 -0.66 -3.87
C HIS A 16 -18.30 -2.08 -4.37
N GLY A 17 -17.85 -2.94 -3.45
CA GLY A 17 -17.45 -4.31 -3.78
C GLY A 17 -18.60 -5.15 -4.37
N PRO A 18 -18.31 -6.08 -5.30
CA PRO A 18 -19.32 -6.92 -5.95
C PRO A 18 -19.93 -7.99 -5.00
N SER A 19 -19.25 -8.28 -3.89
CA SER A 19 -19.70 -9.20 -2.84
C SER A 19 -18.98 -8.88 -1.52
N PRO A 20 -19.52 -9.30 -0.35
CA PRO A 20 -18.86 -9.07 0.94
C PRO A 20 -17.51 -9.80 1.07
N THR A 21 -17.27 -10.85 0.29
CA THR A 21 -15.99 -11.58 0.30
C THR A 21 -14.92 -10.95 -0.59
N ALA A 22 -15.32 -10.02 -1.47
CA ALA A 22 -14.39 -9.43 -2.44
C ALA A 22 -13.47 -8.38 -1.81
N GLY A 23 -13.96 -7.66 -0.80
CA GLY A 23 -13.25 -6.50 -0.25
C GLY A 23 -12.88 -5.51 -1.36
N GLU A 24 -11.61 -5.11 -1.43
CA GLU A 24 -11.07 -4.27 -2.51
C GLU A 24 -9.69 -4.69 -3.03
N VAL A 25 -9.19 -5.86 -2.63
CA VAL A 25 -7.87 -6.34 -3.05
C VAL A 25 -7.84 -7.87 -3.07
N LEU A 26 -7.14 -8.42 -4.07
CA LEU A 26 -6.77 -9.84 -4.13
C LEU A 26 -5.26 -9.96 -4.20
N ILE A 27 -4.67 -10.69 -3.25
CA ILE A 27 -3.25 -11.07 -3.25
C ILE A 27 -3.14 -12.58 -3.44
N MET A 28 -2.23 -13.02 -4.31
CA MET A 28 -1.85 -14.43 -4.45
C MET A 28 -0.38 -14.60 -4.07
N LEU A 29 -0.12 -15.46 -3.08
CA LEU A 29 1.23 -15.81 -2.64
C LEU A 29 1.66 -17.15 -3.25
N GLY A 30 2.80 -17.16 -3.94
CA GLY A 30 3.47 -18.35 -4.43
C GLY A 30 4.56 -18.80 -3.46
N GLY A 31 4.71 -20.10 -3.25
CA GLY A 31 5.74 -20.68 -2.38
C GLY A 31 6.10 -22.11 -2.78
N PRO A 32 7.24 -22.64 -2.30
CA PRO A 32 7.73 -23.95 -2.71
C PRO A 32 6.91 -25.11 -2.13
N ASN A 33 6.12 -24.87 -1.08
CA ASN A 33 5.24 -25.86 -0.46
C ASN A 33 4.12 -25.18 0.36
N PRO A 34 3.07 -25.90 0.77
CA PRO A 34 1.94 -25.32 1.50
C PRO A 34 2.28 -24.75 2.88
N ALA A 35 3.31 -25.25 3.56
CA ALA A 35 3.70 -24.76 4.88
C ALA A 35 4.27 -23.33 4.79
N GLU A 36 5.11 -23.07 3.78
CA GLU A 36 5.65 -21.73 3.51
C GLU A 36 4.54 -20.76 3.12
N VAL A 37 3.58 -21.19 2.29
CA VAL A 37 2.42 -20.36 1.92
C VAL A 37 1.57 -20.03 3.15
N ARG A 38 1.30 -21.01 4.03
CA ARG A 38 0.56 -20.77 5.27
C ARG A 38 1.28 -19.77 6.16
N ALA A 39 2.59 -19.92 6.38
CA ALA A 39 3.35 -18.97 7.17
C ALA A 39 3.31 -17.53 6.58
N GLY A 40 3.34 -17.42 5.24
CA GLY A 40 3.16 -16.14 4.55
C GLY A 40 1.76 -15.53 4.75
N LEU A 41 0.71 -16.36 4.69
CA LEU A 41 -0.66 -15.93 4.94
C LEU A 41 -0.87 -15.52 6.40
N ASP A 42 -0.32 -16.26 7.35
CA ASP A 42 -0.41 -15.93 8.78
C ASP A 42 0.25 -14.57 9.07
N ALA A 43 1.42 -14.30 8.48
CA ALA A 43 2.08 -13.01 8.56
C ALA A 43 1.27 -11.87 7.90
N MET A 44 0.64 -12.16 6.75
CA MET A 44 -0.23 -11.20 6.05
C MET A 44 -1.47 -10.84 6.88
N VAL A 45 -2.16 -11.82 7.46
CA VAL A 45 -3.34 -11.61 8.31
C VAL A 45 -2.95 -10.78 9.54
N ALA A 46 -1.88 -11.16 10.25
CA ALA A 46 -1.43 -10.44 11.42
C ALA A 46 -1.12 -8.96 11.12
N HIS A 47 -0.50 -8.68 9.98
CA HIS A 47 -0.18 -7.31 9.56
C HIS A 47 -1.40 -6.53 9.05
N ILE A 48 -2.38 -7.18 8.42
CA ILE A 48 -3.63 -6.52 8.03
C ILE A 48 -4.44 -6.11 9.27
N GLU A 49 -4.49 -6.97 10.28
CA GLU A 49 -5.29 -6.72 11.47
C GLU A 49 -4.65 -5.71 12.45
N ASN A 50 -3.32 -5.70 12.54
CA ASN A 50 -2.60 -4.96 13.59
C ASN A 50 -1.43 -4.10 13.09
N GLY A 51 -1.25 -3.98 11.78
CA GLY A 51 -0.11 -3.29 11.16
C GLY A 51 -0.48 -1.93 10.57
N ALA A 52 -0.10 -1.70 9.31
CA ALA A 52 -0.39 -0.46 8.61
C ALA A 52 -1.90 -0.25 8.47
N ALA A 53 -2.38 0.94 8.84
CA ALA A 53 -3.79 1.28 8.79
C ALA A 53 -4.00 2.69 8.23
N PHE A 54 -5.07 2.86 7.45
CA PHE A 54 -5.57 4.18 7.10
C PHE A 54 -6.04 4.92 8.35
N GLN A 55 -5.96 6.23 8.32
CA GLN A 55 -6.40 7.13 9.38
C GLN A 55 -7.47 8.08 8.84
N TRP A 56 -8.41 8.45 9.69
CA TRP A 56 -9.37 9.50 9.37
C TRP A 56 -8.68 10.86 9.32
N ALA A 57 -8.88 11.59 8.23
CA ALA A 57 -8.37 12.95 8.06
C ALA A 57 -9.25 13.99 8.77
N ASN A 58 -10.46 13.62 9.18
CA ASN A 58 -11.43 14.51 9.81
C ASN A 58 -12.34 13.77 10.80
N ASP A 59 -12.94 14.51 11.73
CA ASP A 59 -13.86 13.99 12.75
C ASP A 59 -15.15 13.40 12.16
N ALA A 60 -15.48 13.76 10.91
CA ALA A 60 -16.64 13.24 10.20
C ALA A 60 -16.42 11.84 9.61
N GLU A 61 -15.20 11.31 9.68
CA GLU A 61 -14.84 9.96 9.22
C GLU A 61 -15.25 9.69 7.76
N ASN A 62 -15.12 10.71 6.90
CA ASN A 62 -15.51 10.60 5.49
C ASN A 62 -14.34 10.83 4.52
N THR A 63 -13.14 11.10 5.05
CA THR A 63 -11.91 11.26 4.28
C THR A 63 -10.81 10.48 5.00
N ALA A 64 -10.15 9.56 4.31
CA ALA A 64 -9.09 8.74 4.88
C ALA A 64 -7.77 8.95 4.14
N PHE A 65 -6.65 8.72 4.81
CA PHE A 65 -5.32 8.71 4.21
C PHE A 65 -4.43 7.64 4.86
N LEU A 66 -3.37 7.25 4.17
CA LEU A 66 -2.30 6.39 4.68
C LEU A 66 -0.99 7.18 4.63
N ALA A 67 -0.29 7.23 5.75
CA ALA A 67 1.09 7.72 5.83
C ALA A 67 1.92 6.74 6.66
N HIS A 68 2.45 5.70 6.01
CA HIS A 68 3.09 4.58 6.68
C HIS A 68 4.57 4.45 6.30
N VAL A 69 5.43 4.22 7.28
CA VAL A 69 6.85 3.92 7.06
C VAL A 69 7.06 2.41 7.04
N VAL A 70 7.44 1.90 5.87
CA VAL A 70 7.97 0.55 5.72
C VAL A 70 9.46 0.62 6.05
N SER A 71 9.82 0.26 7.28
CA SER A 71 11.20 0.40 7.78
C SER A 71 12.22 -0.47 7.03
N ARG A 72 11.77 -1.58 6.45
CA ARG A 72 12.60 -2.49 5.65
C ARG A 72 11.73 -3.17 4.60
N THR A 73 11.87 -2.78 3.33
CA THR A 73 11.06 -3.35 2.25
C THR A 73 11.38 -4.83 1.99
N GLY A 74 10.34 -5.60 1.71
CA GLY A 74 10.46 -6.96 1.14
C GLY A 74 10.59 -6.93 -0.38
N SER A 75 10.67 -8.11 -1.00
CA SER A 75 10.82 -8.26 -2.45
C SER A 75 9.70 -7.62 -3.26
N TYR A 76 8.46 -7.61 -2.75
CA TYR A 76 7.31 -7.06 -3.47
C TYR A 76 7.34 -5.54 -3.61
N LEU A 77 7.54 -4.81 -2.51
CA LEU A 77 7.57 -3.34 -2.55
C LEU A 77 8.86 -2.82 -3.18
N SER A 78 9.99 -3.47 -2.94
CA SER A 78 11.26 -3.09 -3.58
C SER A 78 11.20 -3.23 -5.10
N SER A 79 10.61 -4.32 -5.63
CA SER A 79 10.43 -4.50 -7.07
C SER A 79 9.43 -3.52 -7.66
N THR A 80 8.30 -3.28 -6.98
CA THR A 80 7.25 -2.34 -7.45
C THR A 80 7.77 -0.91 -7.51
N ALA A 81 8.56 -0.50 -6.52
CA ALA A 81 9.08 0.85 -6.44
C ALA A 81 10.40 1.08 -7.19
N GLY A 82 11.03 0.00 -7.68
CA GLY A 82 12.35 0.08 -8.30
C GLY A 82 13.46 0.49 -7.33
N ILE A 83 13.34 0.13 -6.04
CA ILE A 83 14.31 0.46 -4.99
C ILE A 83 15.07 -0.77 -4.52
N THR A 84 16.16 -0.58 -3.75
CA THR A 84 16.95 -1.70 -3.24
C THR A 84 16.16 -2.53 -2.24
N LEU A 85 16.28 -3.86 -2.34
CA LEU A 85 15.68 -4.77 -1.38
C LEU A 85 16.20 -4.49 0.04
N GLY A 86 15.27 -4.19 0.95
CA GLY A 86 15.58 -3.91 2.34
C GLY A 86 15.79 -2.43 2.67
N ASP A 87 15.78 -1.54 1.68
CA ASP A 87 15.77 -0.10 1.94
C ASP A 87 14.46 0.31 2.61
N PRO A 88 14.47 1.37 3.44
CA PRO A 88 13.26 1.95 3.99
C PRO A 88 12.45 2.68 2.91
N MET A 89 11.14 2.78 3.12
CA MET A 89 10.24 3.50 2.23
C MET A 89 9.10 4.16 3.01
N ALA A 90 8.67 5.35 2.59
CA ALA A 90 7.37 5.91 2.99
C ALA A 90 6.30 5.57 1.93
N TYR A 91 5.18 4.99 2.36
CA TYR A 91 4.00 4.71 1.55
C TYR A 91 2.92 5.72 1.91
N LEU A 92 2.64 6.62 0.97
CA LEU A 92 1.65 7.69 1.12
C LEU A 92 0.46 7.45 0.20
N VAL A 93 -0.76 7.55 0.73
CA VAL A 93 -2.02 7.42 -0.03
C VAL A 93 -3.04 8.43 0.48
N ALA A 94 -3.70 9.16 -0.40
CA ALA A 94 -4.80 10.06 -0.07
C ALA A 94 -5.72 10.25 -1.28
N PRO A 95 -6.90 10.89 -1.13
CA PRO A 95 -7.74 11.21 -2.26
C PRO A 95 -7.03 12.17 -3.24
N PRO A 96 -7.52 12.30 -4.50
CA PRO A 96 -6.72 12.83 -5.61
C PRO A 96 -6.01 14.17 -5.37
N LEU A 97 -6.73 15.16 -4.81
CA LEU A 97 -6.18 16.51 -4.61
C LEU A 97 -5.26 16.52 -3.38
N GLU A 98 -5.70 15.90 -2.30
CA GLU A 98 -5.01 15.76 -1.03
C GLU A 98 -3.66 15.05 -1.20
N ALA A 99 -3.63 13.98 -2.00
CA ALA A 99 -2.40 13.26 -2.34
C ALA A 99 -1.43 14.15 -3.09
N THR A 100 -1.90 14.84 -4.14
CA THR A 100 -1.04 15.71 -4.95
C THR A 100 -0.41 16.81 -4.10
N TYR A 101 -1.22 17.46 -3.24
CA TYR A 101 -0.74 18.48 -2.32
C TYR A 101 0.22 17.91 -1.26
N GLY A 102 -0.14 16.78 -0.66
CA GLY A 102 0.64 16.12 0.39
C GLY A 102 1.99 15.59 -0.10
N ILE A 103 2.05 15.06 -1.32
CA ILE A 103 3.29 14.57 -1.95
C ILE A 103 4.29 15.71 -2.15
N ASP A 104 3.84 16.85 -2.71
CA ASP A 104 4.68 18.04 -2.87
C ASP A 104 5.18 18.57 -1.52
N ALA A 105 4.30 18.65 -0.52
CA ALA A 105 4.65 19.08 0.82
C ALA A 105 5.68 18.15 1.48
N ALA A 106 5.54 16.83 1.28
CA ALA A 106 6.42 15.83 1.89
C ALA A 106 7.80 15.78 1.22
N LEU A 107 7.89 15.98 -0.10
CA LEU A 107 9.18 16.14 -0.80
C LEU A 107 9.96 17.38 -0.33
N LYS A 108 9.26 18.42 0.13
CA LYS A 108 9.86 19.65 0.64
C LYS A 108 10.20 19.59 2.13
N SER A 109 9.61 18.65 2.88
CA SER A 109 9.77 18.58 4.33
C SER A 109 10.95 17.71 4.77
N ALA A 110 11.42 16.81 3.90
CA ALA A 110 12.50 15.88 4.21
C ALA A 110 13.36 15.62 2.97
N ASP A 111 14.59 15.16 3.20
CA ASP A 111 15.48 14.70 2.14
C ASP A 111 15.14 13.25 1.77
N VAL A 112 14.22 13.13 0.82
CA VAL A 112 13.64 11.90 0.28
C VAL A 112 13.49 12.02 -1.24
N GLN A 113 13.45 10.89 -1.94
CA GLN A 113 13.25 10.81 -3.37
C GLN A 113 11.90 10.17 -3.69
N LEU A 114 11.21 10.71 -4.70
CA LEU A 114 10.00 10.10 -5.25
C LEU A 114 10.39 8.87 -6.09
N ALA A 115 10.21 7.67 -5.55
CA ALA A 115 10.50 6.41 -6.23
C ALA A 115 9.38 6.02 -7.20
N THR A 116 8.12 6.18 -6.79
CA THR A 116 6.96 5.85 -7.61
C THR A 116 5.84 6.81 -7.33
N TYR A 117 5.16 7.24 -8.40
CA TYR A 117 3.94 8.02 -8.33
C TYR A 117 2.83 7.29 -9.07
N VAL A 118 1.71 7.07 -8.37
CA VAL A 118 0.47 6.55 -8.93
C VAL A 118 -0.49 7.73 -9.09
N PRO A 119 -0.57 8.35 -10.29
CA PRO A 119 -1.45 9.48 -10.51
C PRO A 119 -2.92 9.07 -10.31
N PRO A 120 -3.79 9.99 -9.88
CA PRO A 120 -5.21 9.68 -9.70
C PRO A 120 -5.92 9.48 -11.07
N PRO A 121 -6.92 8.58 -11.14
CA PRO A 121 -7.33 7.64 -10.09
C PRO A 121 -6.59 6.30 -10.16
N SER A 122 -6.22 5.74 -9.00
CA SER A 122 -6.06 4.29 -8.85
C SER A 122 -7.42 3.58 -9.01
N GLU A 123 -7.44 2.25 -9.08
CA GLU A 123 -8.72 1.51 -9.11
C GLU A 123 -9.63 1.87 -7.93
N THR A 124 -9.08 2.18 -6.76
CA THR A 124 -9.84 2.57 -5.56
C THR A 124 -10.22 4.05 -5.51
N ASN A 125 -9.92 4.83 -6.57
CA ASN A 125 -10.12 6.29 -6.66
C ASN A 125 -9.22 7.14 -5.74
N TYR A 126 -8.07 6.61 -5.33
CA TYR A 126 -7.04 7.33 -4.59
C TYR A 126 -5.86 7.70 -5.50
N SER A 127 -4.87 8.40 -4.94
CA SER A 127 -3.53 8.50 -5.51
C SER A 127 -2.50 8.12 -4.44
N ALA A 128 -1.35 7.61 -4.89
CA ALA A 128 -0.32 7.10 -4.00
C ALA A 128 1.08 7.51 -4.44
N ALA A 129 2.01 7.53 -3.50
CA ALA A 129 3.43 7.68 -3.77
C ALA A 129 4.29 6.82 -2.84
N PHE A 130 5.42 6.36 -3.39
CA PHE A 130 6.49 5.71 -2.65
C PHE A 130 7.68 6.63 -2.61
N PHE A 131 8.17 6.92 -1.41
CA PHE A 131 9.43 7.64 -1.24
C PHE A 131 10.49 6.72 -0.66
N ASN A 132 11.72 6.83 -1.15
CA ASN A 132 12.90 6.20 -0.56
C ASN A 132 14.01 7.24 -0.37
N ARG A 133 15.14 6.83 0.22
CA ARG A 133 16.35 7.64 0.32
C ARG A 133 17.56 6.80 -0.10
#